data_AF-A0A356RCJ7-F1
#
_entry.id   AF-A0A356RCJ7-F1
#
_cell.length_a   1.000
_cell.length_b   1.000
_cell.length_c   1.000
_cell.angle_alpha   90.00
_cell.angle_beta   90.00
_cell.angle_gamma   90.00
#
_symmetry.space_group_name_H-M   'P 1'
#
loop_
_entity.id
_entity.type
_entity.pdbx_description
1 polymer ?
#
loop_
_entity_poly.entity_id
_entity_poly.type
_entity_poly.pdbx_seq_one_letter_code
_entity_poly.pdbx_strand_id
1 'polypeptide(L)'
;GRSDLLIAEADESDGSFLRLSPSIVVVTNIDREHLDHYGSMEGLQEAFLEFINKIPFYGVAIVCADDPWIRKLLPRVVKRYHTYGMSDFSGVLTSDLFATDIETKAMGVEFRAHYRDQKLGPFRIRIPGV
;
A
#
# COMPACT_ATOMS: atom_id res chain seq x y z
N GLY A 1 4.95 -22.33 13.34
CA GLY A 1 4.56 -21.04 13.94
C GLY A 1 3.60 -21.29 15.08
N ARG A 2 3.68 -20.51 16.16
CA ARG A 2 2.75 -20.53 17.31
C ARG A 2 1.95 -19.22 17.45
N SER A 3 2.10 -18.33 16.48
CA SER A 3 1.42 -17.04 16.43
C SER A 3 0.10 -17.19 15.68
N ASP A 4 -0.93 -16.46 16.12
CA ASP A 4 -2.20 -16.33 15.40
C ASP A 4 -2.07 -15.49 14.12
N LEU A 5 -0.91 -14.86 13.91
CA LEU A 5 -0.61 -14.03 12.74
C LEU A 5 0.38 -14.72 11.80
N LEU A 6 0.01 -14.72 10.51
CA LEU A 6 0.88 -15.05 9.38
C LEU A 6 1.11 -13.78 8.55
N ILE A 7 2.37 -13.46 8.30
CA ILE A 7 2.78 -12.38 7.39
C ILE A 7 3.47 -13.05 6.21
N ALA A 8 3.03 -12.71 5.00
CA ALA A 8 3.58 -13.23 3.76
C ALA A 8 3.64 -12.12 2.73
N GLU A 9 4.70 -12.15 1.91
CA GLU A 9 4.77 -11.41 0.66
C GLU A 9 3.83 -12.07 -0.36
N ALA A 10 3.19 -11.25 -1.18
CA ALA A 10 2.24 -11.66 -2.19
C ALA A 10 2.77 -11.19 -3.54
N ASP A 11 3.29 -12.13 -4.33
CA ASP A 11 3.88 -11.88 -5.65
C ASP A 11 2.82 -12.04 -6.76
N GLU A 12 2.69 -11.03 -7.61
CA GLU A 12 1.79 -11.03 -8.75
C GLU A 12 2.29 -11.86 -9.94
N SER A 13 3.56 -12.26 -9.99
CA SER A 13 4.22 -12.78 -11.20
C SER A 13 3.50 -13.95 -11.90
N ASP A 14 2.83 -14.82 -11.15
CA ASP A 14 2.14 -16.01 -11.65
C ASP A 14 0.64 -16.09 -11.28
N GLY A 15 0.10 -15.00 -10.73
CA GLY A 15 -1.29 -14.92 -10.28
C GLY A 15 -1.60 -15.71 -9.01
N SER A 16 -0.61 -16.34 -8.36
CA SER A 16 -0.82 -17.13 -7.15
C SER A 16 -1.29 -16.30 -5.96
N PHE A 17 -0.97 -14.99 -5.91
CA PHE A 17 -1.48 -14.10 -4.88
C PHE A 17 -3.02 -14.05 -4.82
N LEU A 18 -3.70 -14.24 -5.95
CA LEU A 18 -5.17 -14.36 -6.01
C LEU A 18 -5.70 -15.59 -5.27
N ARG A 19 -4.86 -16.56 -4.90
CA ARG A 19 -5.25 -17.72 -4.11
C ARG A 19 -5.18 -17.46 -2.60
N LEU A 20 -4.50 -16.40 -2.17
CA LEU A 20 -4.44 -16.01 -0.77
C LEU A 20 -5.81 -15.53 -0.27
N SER A 21 -6.04 -15.66 1.04
CA SER A 21 -7.25 -15.16 1.71
C SER A 21 -6.86 -14.26 2.90
N PRO A 22 -6.23 -13.10 2.62
CA PRO A 22 -5.74 -12.22 3.67
C PRO A 22 -6.88 -11.47 4.38
N SER A 23 -6.71 -11.23 5.68
CA SER A 23 -7.55 -10.27 6.42
C SER A 23 -7.04 -8.83 6.30
N ILE A 24 -5.76 -8.66 5.98
CA ILE A 24 -5.11 -7.36 5.76
C ILE A 24 -4.23 -7.49 4.52
N VAL A 25 -4.35 -6.53 3.59
CA VAL A 25 -3.46 -6.42 2.43
C VAL A 25 -2.76 -5.09 2.49
N VAL A 26 -1.47 -5.08 2.13
CA VAL A 26 -0.71 -3.86 1.87
C VAL A 26 -0.30 -3.86 0.40
N VAL A 27 -0.69 -2.84 -0.36
CA VAL A 27 -0.30 -2.67 -1.77
C VAL A 27 0.60 -1.46 -1.87
N THR A 28 1.87 -1.69 -2.25
CA THR A 28 2.92 -0.68 -2.23
C THR A 28 3.03 0.12 -3.51
N ASN A 29 2.90 -0.54 -4.65
CA ASN A 29 2.90 0.03 -5.99
C ASN A 29 2.29 -1.00 -6.96
N ILE A 30 2.05 -0.59 -8.22
CA ILE A 30 1.79 -1.52 -9.32
C ILE A 30 2.73 -1.13 -10.46
N ASP A 31 3.75 -1.93 -10.70
CA ASP A 31 4.70 -1.71 -11.80
C ASP A 31 4.36 -2.51 -13.05
N ARG A 32 4.96 -2.13 -14.19
CA ARG A 32 4.73 -2.76 -15.50
C ARG A 32 5.51 -4.07 -15.66
N GLU A 33 5.63 -4.83 -14.59
CA GLU A 33 6.25 -6.15 -14.59
C GLU A 33 5.19 -7.23 -14.88
N HIS A 34 5.63 -8.41 -15.30
CA HIS A 34 4.75 -9.57 -15.50
C HIS A 34 3.58 -9.37 -16.49
N LEU A 35 3.66 -8.37 -17.37
CA LEU A 35 2.64 -8.14 -18.42
C LEU A 35 2.48 -9.33 -19.36
N ASP A 36 3.51 -10.17 -19.51
CA ASP A 36 3.43 -11.43 -20.27
C ASP A 36 2.40 -12.41 -19.67
N HIS A 37 2.18 -12.35 -18.35
CA HIS A 37 1.17 -13.15 -17.64
C HIS A 37 -0.23 -12.52 -17.74
N TYR A 38 -0.33 -11.20 -17.57
CA TYR A 38 -1.61 -10.49 -17.48
C TYR A 38 -2.12 -9.91 -18.81
N GLY A 39 -1.33 -10.00 -19.87
CA GLY A 39 -1.63 -9.50 -21.21
C GLY A 39 -1.55 -7.99 -21.38
N SER A 40 -2.01 -7.20 -20.39
CA SER A 40 -1.95 -5.74 -20.43
C SER A 40 -1.88 -5.11 -19.04
N MET A 41 -1.60 -3.80 -19.00
CA MET A 41 -1.60 -3.03 -17.75
C MET A 41 -2.98 -2.99 -17.10
N GLU A 42 -4.04 -3.04 -17.91
CA GLU A 42 -5.42 -3.16 -17.46
C GLU A 42 -5.67 -4.54 -16.83
N GLY A 43 -5.18 -5.61 -17.45
CA GLY A 43 -5.27 -6.97 -16.89
C GLY A 43 -4.58 -7.08 -15.51
N LEU A 44 -3.41 -6.47 -15.38
CA LEU A 44 -2.68 -6.40 -14.11
C LEU A 44 -3.47 -5.60 -13.05
N GLN A 45 -4.01 -4.43 -13.44
CA GLN A 45 -4.89 -3.63 -12.59
C GLN A 45 -6.13 -4.39 -12.10
N GLU A 46 -6.77 -5.18 -12.97
CA GLU A 46 -7.90 -6.03 -12.59
C GLU A 46 -7.49 -7.08 -11.56
N ALA A 47 -6.33 -7.72 -11.72
CA ALA A 47 -5.83 -8.70 -10.76
C ALA A 47 -5.60 -8.07 -9.38
N PHE A 48 -4.96 -6.90 -9.30
CA PHE A 48 -4.81 -6.16 -8.03
C PHE A 48 -6.17 -5.77 -7.43
N LEU A 49 -7.10 -5.32 -8.26
CA LEU A 49 -8.45 -4.97 -7.81
C LEU A 49 -9.20 -6.19 -7.24
N GLU A 50 -9.11 -7.35 -7.91
CA GLU A 50 -9.68 -8.61 -7.44
C GLU A 50 -9.06 -8.99 -6.09
N PHE A 51 -7.74 -8.93 -5.97
CA PHE A 51 -7.03 -9.26 -4.74
C PHE A 51 -7.46 -8.38 -3.56
N ILE A 52 -7.51 -7.06 -3.75
CA ILE A 52 -8.00 -6.11 -2.75
C ILE A 52 -9.46 -6.43 -2.38
N ASN A 53 -10.29 -6.71 -3.37
CA ASN A 53 -11.72 -7.01 -3.17
C ASN A 53 -11.98 -8.43 -2.64
N LYS A 54 -10.96 -9.28 -2.52
CA LYS A 54 -11.08 -10.62 -1.91
C LYS A 54 -11.07 -10.59 -0.39
N ILE A 55 -10.61 -9.49 0.21
CA ILE A 55 -10.54 -9.30 1.67
C ILE A 55 -11.95 -9.47 2.28
N PRO A 56 -12.09 -10.16 3.43
CA PRO A 56 -13.38 -10.29 4.13
C PRO A 56 -13.90 -8.92 4.57
N PHE A 57 -15.21 -8.80 4.83
CA PHE A 57 -15.84 -7.52 5.16
C PHE A 57 -15.25 -6.83 6.40
N TYR A 58 -14.68 -7.61 7.34
CA TYR A 58 -14.04 -7.11 8.55
C TYR A 58 -12.55 -6.78 8.35
N GLY A 59 -11.99 -7.09 7.18
CA GLY A 59 -10.59 -6.82 6.87
C GLY A 59 -10.33 -5.37 6.45
N VAL A 60 -9.12 -5.10 5.98
CA VAL A 60 -8.72 -3.77 5.50
C VAL A 60 -7.61 -3.86 4.46
N ALA A 61 -7.67 -3.00 3.45
CA ALA A 61 -6.55 -2.77 2.54
C ALA A 61 -5.79 -1.50 2.94
N ILE A 62 -4.47 -1.54 2.92
CA ILE A 62 -3.59 -0.38 3.09
C ILE A 62 -2.90 -0.14 1.75
N VAL A 63 -3.19 0.97 1.10
CA VAL A 63 -2.81 1.18 -0.30
C VAL A 63 -1.99 2.45 -0.48
N CYS A 64 -0.94 2.40 -1.28
CA CYS A 64 -0.10 3.55 -1.56
C CYS A 64 -0.83 4.52 -2.48
N ALA A 65 -1.24 5.65 -1.93
CA ALA A 65 -1.85 6.73 -2.68
C ALA A 65 -0.83 7.54 -3.49
N ASP A 66 0.48 7.28 -3.43
CA ASP A 66 1.44 7.95 -4.33
C ASP A 66 1.50 7.29 -5.71
N ASP A 67 1.08 6.03 -5.80
CA ASP A 67 1.07 5.27 -7.04
C ASP A 67 -0.15 5.65 -7.92
N PRO A 68 0.06 6.08 -9.18
CA PRO A 68 -1.01 6.53 -10.06
C PRO A 68 -1.94 5.40 -10.54
N TRP A 69 -1.47 4.15 -10.59
CA TRP A 69 -2.29 2.99 -10.95
C TRP A 69 -3.19 2.59 -9.78
N ILE A 70 -2.66 2.58 -8.56
CA ILE A 70 -3.47 2.37 -7.34
C ILE A 70 -4.54 3.44 -7.23
N ARG A 71 -4.21 4.73 -7.46
CA ARG A 71 -5.20 5.82 -7.47
C ARG A 71 -6.38 5.56 -8.42
N LYS A 72 -6.11 5.02 -9.62
CA LYS A 72 -7.15 4.69 -10.61
C LYS A 72 -8.05 3.54 -10.15
N LEU A 73 -7.56 2.65 -9.28
CA LEU A 73 -8.34 1.54 -8.73
C LEU A 73 -9.29 1.97 -7.61
N LEU A 74 -8.94 3.00 -6.82
CA LEU A 74 -9.70 3.41 -5.62
C LEU A 74 -11.21 3.57 -5.82
N PRO A 75 -11.72 4.16 -6.93
CA PRO A 75 -13.17 4.28 -7.17
C PRO A 75 -13.89 2.93 -7.31
N ARG A 76 -13.15 1.85 -7.59
CA ARG A 76 -13.67 0.49 -7.83
C ARG A 76 -13.45 -0.44 -6.64
N VAL A 77 -12.69 -0.01 -5.63
CA VAL A 77 -12.48 -0.77 -4.39
C VAL A 77 -13.76 -0.71 -3.56
N VAL A 78 -14.34 -1.88 -3.26
CA VAL A 78 -15.59 -2.00 -2.48
C VAL A 78 -15.34 -2.40 -1.03
N LYS A 79 -14.09 -2.65 -0.65
CA LYS A 79 -13.67 -3.00 0.72
C LYS A 79 -13.23 -1.77 1.49
N ARG A 80 -13.19 -1.88 2.81
CA ARG A 80 -12.57 -0.86 3.65
C ARG A 80 -11.08 -0.74 3.30
N TYR A 81 -10.63 0.47 3.04
CA TYR A 81 -9.22 0.75 2.79
C TYR A 81 -8.75 2.01 3.52
N HIS A 82 -7.44 2.09 3.76
CA HIS A 82 -6.72 3.29 4.15
C HIS A 82 -5.62 3.58 3.15
N THR A 83 -5.43 4.84 2.84
CA THR A 83 -4.36 5.29 1.96
C THR A 83 -3.14 5.71 2.76
N TYR A 84 -1.95 5.39 2.27
CA TYR A 84 -0.72 5.98 2.78
C TYR A 84 0.08 6.63 1.65
N GLY A 85 0.89 7.63 1.98
CA GLY A 85 1.78 8.28 1.01
C GLY A 85 2.55 9.43 1.64
N MET A 86 3.45 10.02 0.88
CA MET A 86 4.09 11.26 1.24
C MET A 86 3.09 12.40 1.06
N SER A 87 2.92 13.22 2.10
CA SER A 87 2.12 14.43 1.97
C SER A 87 2.90 15.43 1.13
N ASP A 88 2.59 15.56 -0.17
CA ASP A 88 2.92 16.77 -0.94
C ASP A 88 2.00 17.04 -2.15
N PHE A 89 1.28 18.17 -2.05
CA PHE A 89 1.04 19.21 -3.07
C PHE A 89 0.47 18.92 -4.48
N SER A 90 -0.05 17.74 -4.81
CA SER A 90 -0.87 17.66 -6.06
C SER A 90 -2.29 18.22 -5.90
N GLY A 91 -2.77 18.42 -4.66
CA GLY A 91 -4.12 18.90 -4.38
C GLY A 91 -5.24 17.90 -4.71
N VAL A 92 -4.92 16.68 -5.17
CA VAL A 92 -5.91 15.72 -5.67
C VAL A 92 -6.43 14.77 -4.57
N LEU A 93 -5.60 14.38 -3.60
CA LEU A 93 -6.00 13.50 -2.48
C LEU A 93 -5.05 13.69 -1.29
N THR A 94 -5.61 13.76 -0.08
CA THR A 94 -4.86 13.65 1.17
C THR A 94 -4.91 12.19 1.63
N SER A 95 -3.75 11.56 1.79
CA SER A 95 -3.66 10.19 2.31
C SER A 95 -4.14 10.11 3.76
N ASP A 96 -4.78 9.00 4.14
CA ASP A 96 -5.15 8.72 5.54
C ASP A 96 -3.90 8.69 6.43
N LEU A 97 -2.80 8.10 5.96
CA LEU A 97 -1.51 8.03 6.66
C LEU A 97 -0.44 8.79 5.88
N PHE A 98 0.24 9.74 6.52
CA PHE A 98 1.30 10.52 5.88
C PHE A 98 2.41 10.93 6.86
N ALA A 99 3.57 11.30 6.30
CA ALA A 99 4.75 11.72 7.04
C ALA A 99 5.10 13.19 6.76
N THR A 100 5.41 13.95 7.81
CA THR A 100 5.92 15.33 7.72
C THR A 100 7.26 15.45 8.45
N ASP A 101 7.92 16.60 8.33
CA ASP A 101 9.20 16.90 8.99
C ASP A 101 10.25 15.80 8.72
N ILE A 102 10.33 15.33 7.47
CA ILE A 102 11.26 14.27 7.07
C ILE A 102 12.68 14.84 7.02
N GLU A 103 13.54 14.36 7.91
CA GLU A 103 14.94 14.76 8.03
C GLU A 103 15.86 13.54 7.88
N THR A 104 16.74 13.58 6.88
CA THR A 104 17.82 12.61 6.74
C THR A 104 18.98 12.98 7.66
N LYS A 105 19.33 12.09 8.58
CA LYS A 105 20.48 12.22 9.50
C LYS A 105 21.52 11.14 9.18
N ALA A 106 22.75 11.33 9.67
CA ALA A 106 23.85 10.39 9.46
C ALA A 106 23.54 8.94 9.90
N MET A 107 22.55 8.75 10.79
CA MET A 107 22.19 7.47 11.40
C MET A 107 20.71 7.08 11.13
N GLY A 108 20.17 7.51 9.99
CA GLY A 108 18.82 7.17 9.53
C GLY A 108 17.92 8.37 9.22
N VAL A 109 16.64 8.11 9.03
CA VAL A 109 15.62 9.12 8.73
C VAL A 109 14.74 9.33 9.95
N GLU A 110 14.48 10.59 10.31
CA GLU A 110 13.52 10.99 11.33
C GLU A 110 12.33 11.70 10.65
N PHE A 111 11.10 11.42 11.09
CA PHE A 111 9.89 12.05 10.56
C PHE A 111 8.76 12.03 11.60
N ARG A 112 7.68 12.76 11.36
CA ARG A 112 6.43 12.67 12.13
C ARG A 112 5.36 11.97 11.31
N ALA A 113 4.73 10.94 11.88
CA ALA A 113 3.59 10.28 11.22
C ALA A 113 2.26 10.86 11.72
N HIS A 114 1.31 10.95 10.80
CA HIS A 114 -0.05 11.40 11.04
C HIS A 114 -1.01 10.38 10.45
N TYR A 115 -2.08 10.07 11.17
CA TYR A 115 -3.21 9.32 10.66
C TYR A 115 -4.46 10.21 10.73
N ARG A 116 -4.89 10.70 9.58
CA ARG A 116 -5.90 11.76 9.43
C ARG A 116 -5.49 12.97 10.26
N ASP A 117 -6.35 13.44 11.16
CA ASP A 117 -6.07 14.56 12.05
C ASP A 117 -5.26 14.16 13.30
N GLN A 118 -4.97 12.88 13.48
CA GLN A 118 -4.25 12.38 14.65
C GLN A 118 -2.74 12.34 14.40
N LYS A 119 -1.99 13.09 15.22
CA LYS A 119 -0.53 12.98 15.30
C LYS A 119 -0.16 11.67 16.00
N LEU A 120 0.51 10.76 15.30
CA LEU A 120 0.98 9.49 15.87
C LEU A 120 2.31 9.67 16.63
N GLY A 121 3.07 10.70 16.28
CA GLY A 121 4.31 11.06 16.96
C GLY A 121 5.54 11.03 16.05
N PRO A 122 6.73 11.32 16.61
CA PRO A 122 7.99 11.21 15.88
C PRO A 122 8.41 9.74 15.75
N PHE A 123 8.90 9.37 14.57
CA PHE A 123 9.44 8.07 14.24
C PHE A 123 10.87 8.22 13.71
N ARG A 124 11.67 7.18 13.92
CA ARG A 124 13.04 7.09 13.40
C ARG A 124 13.26 5.72 12.81
N ILE A 125 13.73 5.67 11.57
CA ILE A 125 14.11 4.42 10.91
C ILE A 125 15.60 4.45 10.60
N ARG A 126 16.29 3.35 10.92
CA ARG A 126 17.71 3.17 10.64
C ARG A 126 17.88 2.45 9.31
N ILE A 127 17.64 3.15 8.21
CA ILE A 127 17.94 2.65 6.87
C ILE A 127 19.17 3.42 6.36
N PRO A 128 20.29 2.75 6.04
CA PRO A 128 21.41 3.37 5.36
C PRO A 128 21.02 3.69 3.91
N GLY A 129 21.21 4.94 3.48
CA GLY A 129 21.00 5.36 2.09
C GLY A 129 19.55 5.63 1.73
N VAL A 130 19.15 6.90 1.79
CA VAL A 130 18.14 7.49 0.89
C VAL A 130 18.88 8.27 -0.18
#